data_AF-A0A9E6RV26-F1
#
_entry.id   AF-A0A9E6RV26-F1
#
_cell.length_a   1.000
_cell.length_b   1.000
_cell.length_c   1.000
_cell.angle_alpha   90.00
_cell.angle_beta   90.00
_cell.angle_gamma   90.00
#
_symmetry.space_group_name_H-M   'P 1'
#
loop_
_entity.id
_entity.type
_entity.pdbx_description
1 polymer ?
#
loop_
_entity_poly.entity_id
_entity_poly.type
_entity_poly.pdbx_seq_one_letter_code
_entity_poly.pdbx_strand_id
1 'polypeptide(L)'
;MLENTFNTPLVPGKNQRRDDFILQVILAHAENHVSIPKAFFSENTKDFGNTNIQQVLVNVEINYFFQVASLQRWLNEQNNKTVT
;
A
#
# COMPACT_ATOMS: atom_id res chain seq x y z
N MET A 1 4.30 15.85 -6.75
CA MET A 1 3.57 14.57 -6.55
C MET A 1 2.11 14.78 -6.17
N LEU A 2 1.78 15.56 -5.13
CA LEU A 2 0.38 15.77 -4.67
C LEU A 2 -0.58 16.36 -5.71
N GLU A 3 -0.13 17.21 -6.63
CA GLU A 3 -1.01 17.77 -7.67
C GLU A 3 -1.46 16.72 -8.71
N ASN A 4 -0.61 15.74 -9.03
CA ASN A 4 -0.98 14.67 -9.95
C ASN A 4 -2.09 13.79 -9.37
N THR A 5 -2.17 13.69 -8.03
CA THR A 5 -3.19 12.93 -7.32
C THR A 5 -4.60 13.38 -7.62
N PHE A 6 -4.81 14.68 -7.82
CA PHE A 6 -6.13 15.22 -8.11
C PHE A 6 -6.49 15.20 -9.59
N ASN A 7 -5.49 15.06 -10.47
CA ASN A 7 -5.64 15.19 -11.92
C ASN A 7 -5.64 13.83 -12.64
N THR A 8 -4.98 12.81 -12.09
CA THR A 8 -4.87 11.46 -12.67
C THR A 8 -4.99 10.39 -11.58
N PRO A 9 -6.21 10.05 -11.14
CA PRO A 9 -6.40 9.04 -10.10
C PRO A 9 -6.14 7.63 -10.63
N LEU A 10 -5.45 6.82 -9.82
CA LEU A 10 -5.28 5.38 -10.01
C LEU A 10 -6.49 4.59 -9.53
N VAL A 11 -7.20 5.10 -8.51
CA VAL A 11 -8.45 4.52 -8.01
C VAL A 11 -9.65 5.21 -8.67
N PRO A 12 -10.39 4.53 -9.59
CA PRO A 12 -11.37 5.18 -10.45
C PRO A 12 -12.73 5.37 -9.77
N GLY A 13 -13.06 6.61 -9.38
CA GLY A 13 -14.42 6.91 -8.89
C GLY A 13 -14.58 8.30 -8.28
N LYS A 14 -15.76 8.89 -8.45
CA LYS A 14 -16.06 10.28 -8.03
C LYS A 14 -15.87 10.52 -6.51
N ASN A 15 -16.03 9.47 -5.70
CA ASN A 15 -15.88 9.49 -4.24
C ASN A 15 -14.58 8.86 -3.72
N GLN A 16 -13.68 8.42 -4.62
CA GLN A 16 -12.48 7.65 -4.26
C GLN A 16 -11.20 8.50 -4.19
N ARG A 17 -11.32 9.83 -4.29
CA ARG A 17 -10.18 10.76 -4.20
C ARG A 17 -9.38 10.62 -2.92
N ARG A 18 -10.02 10.28 -1.79
CA ARG A 18 -9.33 10.06 -0.52
C ARG A 18 -8.45 8.80 -0.58
N ASP A 19 -8.98 7.72 -1.13
CA ASP A 19 -8.29 6.43 -1.13
C ASP A 19 -7.19 6.42 -2.20
N ASP A 20 -7.42 7.11 -3.31
CA ASP A 20 -6.39 7.45 -4.28
C ASP A 20 -5.27 8.31 -3.67
N PHE A 21 -5.65 9.32 -2.87
CA PHE A 21 -4.68 10.13 -2.14
C PHE A 21 -3.85 9.32 -1.16
N ILE A 22 -4.49 8.44 -0.37
CA ILE A 22 -3.79 7.51 0.52
C ILE A 22 -2.81 6.67 -0.28
N LEU A 23 -3.25 6.07 -1.40
CA LEU A 23 -2.41 5.27 -2.28
C LEU A 23 -1.19 6.05 -2.75
N GLN A 24 -1.38 7.25 -3.30
CA GLN A 24 -0.27 8.02 -3.85
C GLN A 24 0.74 8.47 -2.79
N VAL A 25 0.27 8.79 -1.58
CA VAL A 25 1.15 9.11 -0.45
C VAL A 25 1.99 7.89 -0.04
N ILE A 26 1.40 6.70 0.05
CA ILE A 26 2.17 5.51 0.44
C ILE A 26 3.15 5.07 -0.65
N LEU A 27 2.81 5.22 -1.94
CA LEU A 27 3.71 4.94 -3.05
C LEU A 27 4.90 5.90 -3.06
N ALA A 28 4.64 7.21 -2.93
CA ALA A 28 5.67 8.23 -2.84
C ALA A 28 6.61 8.00 -1.65
N HIS A 29 6.06 7.60 -0.49
CA HIS A 29 6.87 7.23 0.65
C HIS A 29 7.73 6.00 0.36
N ALA A 30 7.16 4.95 -0.25
CA ALA A 30 7.90 3.72 -0.52
C ALA A 30 9.10 3.91 -1.45
N GLU A 31 8.93 4.71 -2.51
CA GLU A 31 10.00 5.05 -3.47
C GLU A 31 11.21 5.74 -2.80
N ASN A 32 10.99 6.50 -1.72
CA ASN A 32 12.04 7.21 -0.99
C ASN A 32 12.68 6.38 0.15
N HIS A 33 12.13 5.20 0.46
CA HIS A 33 12.51 4.40 1.63
C HIS A 33 12.72 2.92 1.30
N VAL A 34 13.40 2.62 0.18
CA VAL A 34 13.51 1.27 -0.41
C VAL A 34 14.04 0.21 0.58
N SER A 35 14.97 0.54 1.47
CA SER A 35 15.62 -0.42 2.36
C SER A 35 14.75 -0.94 3.53
N ILE A 36 13.55 -0.40 3.72
CA ILE A 36 12.66 -0.75 4.83
C ILE A 36 11.53 -1.66 4.33
N PRO A 37 11.31 -2.85 4.91
CA PRO A 37 10.14 -3.66 4.60
C PRO A 37 8.85 -2.88 4.93
N LYS A 38 7.92 -2.82 3.98
CA LYS A 38 6.67 -2.06 4.12
C LYS A 38 5.46 -2.96 4.01
N ALA A 39 4.44 -2.61 4.79
CA ALA A 39 3.14 -3.23 4.75
C ALA A 39 2.06 -2.14 4.64
N PHE A 40 1.03 -2.38 3.86
CA PHE A 40 -0.17 -1.57 3.81
C PHE A 40 -1.37 -2.44 4.14
N PHE A 41 -2.13 -2.03 5.16
CA PHE A 41 -3.35 -2.71 5.58
C PHE A 41 -4.56 -1.86 5.25
N SER A 42 -5.56 -2.46 4.59
CA SER A 42 -6.85 -1.83 4.37
C SER A 42 -7.96 -2.87 4.29
N GLU A 43 -9.06 -2.61 4.98
CA GLU A 43 -10.30 -3.41 4.83
C GLU A 43 -11.13 -2.97 3.62
N ASN A 44 -10.77 -1.85 2.96
CA ASN A 44 -11.41 -1.44 1.71
C ASN A 44 -10.88 -2.29 0.53
N THR A 45 -11.26 -3.55 0.54
CA THR A 45 -10.89 -4.54 -0.50
C THR A 45 -11.53 -4.25 -1.85
N LYS A 46 -12.59 -3.44 -1.90
CA LYS A 46 -13.21 -3.02 -3.15
C LYS A 46 -12.23 -2.21 -4.01
N ASP A 47 -11.47 -1.34 -3.38
CA ASP A 47 -10.55 -0.43 -4.08
C ASP A 47 -9.12 -0.98 -4.05
N PHE A 48 -8.58 -1.26 -2.86
CA PHE A 48 -7.20 -1.73 -2.69
C PHE A 48 -7.01 -3.22 -2.97
N GLY A 49 -8.10 -4.00 -2.98
CA GLY A 49 -8.06 -5.40 -3.39
C GLY A 49 -8.02 -5.58 -4.92
N ASN A 50 -8.20 -4.51 -5.71
CA ASN A 50 -8.11 -4.58 -7.16
C ASN A 50 -6.69 -5.00 -7.61
N THR A 51 -6.60 -5.94 -8.55
CA THR A 51 -5.33 -6.46 -9.08
C THR A 51 -4.40 -5.37 -9.59
N ASN A 52 -4.92 -4.33 -10.24
CA ASN A 52 -4.10 -3.22 -10.73
C ASN A 52 -3.46 -2.45 -9.58
N ILE A 53 -4.21 -2.21 -8.50
CA ILE A 53 -3.71 -1.51 -7.32
C ILE A 53 -2.69 -2.37 -6.57
N GLN A 54 -2.97 -3.67 -6.41
CA GLN A 54 -2.02 -4.59 -5.81
C GLN A 54 -0.72 -4.69 -6.62
N GLN A 55 -0.79 -4.68 -7.95
CA GLN A 55 0.40 -4.68 -8.80
C GLN A 55 1.24 -3.41 -8.59
N VAL A 56 0.59 -2.25 -8.48
CA VAL A 56 1.29 -0.98 -8.20
C VAL A 56 1.97 -1.02 -6.83
N LEU A 57 1.32 -1.58 -5.80
CA LEU A 57 1.93 -1.77 -4.47
C LEU A 57 3.14 -2.71 -4.51
N VAL A 58 3.03 -3.84 -5.23
CA VAL A 58 4.12 -4.82 -5.38
C VAL A 58 5.32 -4.22 -6.10
N ASN A 59 5.10 -3.37 -7.11
CA ASN A 59 6.18 -2.72 -7.86
C ASN A 59 7.07 -1.81 -6.99
N VAL A 60 6.57 -1.35 -5.84
CA VAL A 60 7.33 -0.56 -4.85
C VAL A 60 7.57 -1.33 -3.54
N GLU A 61 7.50 -2.66 -3.59
CA GLU A 61 7.80 -3.58 -2.50
C GLU A 61 6.92 -3.38 -1.24
N ILE A 62 5.67 -2.94 -1.43
CA ILE A 62 4.68 -2.88 -0.35
C ILE A 62 3.88 -4.19 -0.32
N ASN A 63 3.87 -4.84 0.85
CA ASN A 63 3.02 -6.01 1.11
C ASN A 63 1.61 -5.56 1.49
N TYR A 64 0.60 -5.94 0.70
CA TYR A 64 -0.80 -5.61 0.99
C TYR A 64 -1.47 -6.65 1.88
N PHE A 65 -2.21 -6.19 2.89
CA PHE A 65 -3.01 -7.03 3.78
C PHE A 65 -4.43 -6.49 3.92
N PHE A 66 -5.40 -7.40 3.94
CA PHE A 66 -6.79 -7.10 4.27
C PHE A 66 -7.32 -7.94 5.45
N GLN A 67 -6.51 -8.89 5.93
CA GLN A 67 -6.80 -9.70 7.11
C GLN A 67 -5.76 -9.39 8.19
N VAL A 68 -6.25 -9.05 9.39
CA VAL A 68 -5.38 -8.74 10.54
C VAL A 68 -4.45 -9.91 10.86
N ALA A 69 -4.94 -11.15 10.79
CA ALA A 69 -4.12 -12.34 11.04
C ALA A 69 -2.92 -12.46 10.09
N SER A 70 -3.10 -12.11 8.82
CA SER A 70 -2.02 -12.13 7.82
C SER A 70 -0.98 -11.03 8.10
N LEU A 71 -1.44 -9.83 8.45
CA LEU A 71 -0.55 -8.75 8.86
C LEU A 71 0.26 -9.12 10.12
N GLN A 72 -0.40 -9.69 11.13
CA GLN A 72 0.25 -10.13 12.37
C GLN A 72 1.33 -11.19 12.10
N ARG A 73 1.06 -12.17 11.23
CA ARG A 73 2.05 -13.16 10.81
C ARG A 73 3.27 -12.49 10.19
N TRP A 74 3.06 -11.58 9.24
CA TRP A 74 4.13 -10.86 8.58
C TRP A 74 4.97 -10.00 9.54
N LEU A 75 4.33 -9.33 10.50
CA LEU A 75 5.01 -8.56 11.54
C LEU A 75 5.92 -9.44 12.40
N ASN A 76 5.43 -10.62 12.81
CA ASN A 76 6.23 -11.59 13.58
C ASN A 76 7.45 -12.08 12.77
N GLU A 77 7.29 -12.31 11.47
CA GLU A 77 8.41 -12.67 10.59
C GLU A 77 9.45 -11.56 10.48
N GLN A 78 9.04 -10.28 10.46
CA GLN A 78 9.99 -9.17 10.41
C GLN A 78 10.78 -9.06 11.71
N ASN A 79 10.13 -9.24 12.86
CA ASN A 79 10.79 -9.21 14.17
C ASN A 79 11.82 -10.34 14.33
N ASN A 80 11.55 -11.52 13.77
CA ASN A 80 12.47 -12.65 13.85
C ASN A 80 13.71 -12.46 12.97
N LYS A 81 13.61 -11.71 11.87
CA LYS A 81 14.75 -11.40 10.98
C LYS A 81 15.75 -10.43 11.62
N THR A 82 15.34 -9.63 12.60
CA THR A 82 16.20 -8.66 13.29
C THR A 82 17.02 -9.27 14.43
N VAL A 83 16.84 -10.57 14.75
CA VAL A 83 17.48 -11.27 15.87
C VAL A 83 18.59 -12.24 15.41
N THR A 84 18.88 -12.30 14.12
CA THR A 84 19.97 -13.08 13.51
C THR A 84 21.01 -12.16 12.90
#